data_AF-A0A2H9QE65-F1
#
_entry.id   AF-A0A2H9QE65-F1
#
_cell.length_a   1.000
_cell.length_b   1.000
_cell.length_c   1.000
_cell.angle_alpha   90.00
_cell.angle_beta   90.00
_cell.angle_gamma   90.00
#
_symmetry.space_group_name_H-M   'P 1'
#
loop_
_entity.id
_entity.type
_entity.pdbx_description
1 polymer ?
#
loop_
_entity_poly.entity_id
_entity_poly.type
_entity_poly.pdbx_seq_one_letter_code
_entity_poly.pdbx_strand_id
1 'polypeptide(L)'
;LKFPKTDLNWYSLKNKLIAEINKKKINISKMELQIPFKLYLGSDKDIEDAIHLWELFKDRLNMELFNGFIKRLKVEEKTKLLEGKT
;
A
#
# COMPACT_ATOMS: atom_id res chain seq x y z
N LEU A 1 5.46 21.90 -1.96
CA LEU A 1 5.05 20.81 -2.89
C LEU A 1 6.21 19.81 -3.01
N LYS A 2 6.05 18.53 -2.60
CA LYS A 2 7.11 17.51 -2.78
C LYS A 2 6.93 16.88 -4.17
N PHE A 3 7.86 17.16 -5.07
CA PHE A 3 7.87 16.58 -6.42
C PHE A 3 8.19 15.08 -6.37
N PRO A 4 7.61 14.26 -7.26
CA PRO A 4 7.91 12.84 -7.35
C PRO A 4 9.40 12.63 -7.71
N LYS A 5 10.17 12.04 -6.77
CA LYS A 5 11.62 11.79 -6.96
C LYS A 5 11.95 10.35 -7.35
N THR A 6 10.97 9.44 -7.26
CA THR A 6 11.15 8.00 -7.46
C THR A 6 10.09 7.47 -8.42
N ASP A 7 10.41 6.44 -9.19
CA ASP A 7 9.46 5.74 -10.08
C ASP A 7 8.16 5.33 -9.38
N LEU A 8 8.21 5.00 -8.09
CA LEU A 8 7.03 4.65 -7.29
C LEU A 8 6.07 5.84 -7.12
N ASN A 9 6.58 7.06 -6.99
CA ASN A 9 5.72 8.25 -6.95
C ASN A 9 5.06 8.49 -8.31
N TRP A 10 5.78 8.26 -9.41
CA TRP A 10 5.20 8.34 -10.75
C TRP A 10 4.15 7.24 -10.97
N TYR A 11 4.40 6.03 -10.49
CA TYR A 11 3.44 4.94 -10.55
C TYR A 11 2.17 5.26 -9.75
N SER A 12 2.29 5.76 -8.51
CA SER A 12 1.18 6.21 -7.69
C SER A 12 0.37 7.32 -8.37
N LEU A 13 1.03 8.24 -9.08
CA LEU A 13 0.37 9.31 -9.81
C LEU A 13 -0.37 8.85 -11.08
N LYS A 14 0.13 7.80 -11.75
CA LYS A 14 -0.46 7.24 -12.97
C LYS A 14 -1.52 6.16 -12.69
N ASN A 15 -1.35 5.37 -11.63
CA ASN A 15 -2.22 4.25 -11.27
C ASN A 15 -3.06 4.59 -10.04
N LYS A 16 -4.01 5.49 -10.24
CA LYS A 16 -4.92 5.98 -9.20
C LYS A 16 -6.19 5.16 -9.18
N LEU A 17 -6.65 4.81 -7.99
CA LEU A 17 -8.04 4.41 -7.73
C LEU A 17 -8.83 5.66 -7.36
N ILE A 18 -10.09 5.71 -7.77
CA ILE A 18 -11.00 6.79 -7.39
C ILE A 18 -11.80 6.29 -6.18
N ALA A 19 -11.51 6.85 -5.01
CA ALA A 19 -12.37 6.68 -3.84
C ALA A 19 -13.46 7.76 -3.85
N GLU A 20 -14.71 7.35 -3.70
CA GLU A 20 -15.81 8.29 -3.52
C GLU A 20 -16.13 8.42 -2.03
N ILE A 21 -15.90 9.60 -1.46
CA ILE A 21 -16.20 9.92 -0.07
C ILE A 21 -17.15 11.11 -0.07
N ASN A 22 -18.36 10.93 0.45
CA ASN A 22 -19.37 11.98 0.56
C ASN A 22 -19.62 12.71 -0.79
N LYS A 23 -19.79 11.94 -1.87
CA LYS A 23 -19.95 12.40 -3.27
C LYS A 23 -18.74 13.16 -3.86
N LYS A 24 -17.59 13.18 -3.17
CA LYS A 24 -16.33 13.74 -3.68
C LYS A 24 -15.41 12.61 -4.11
N LYS A 25 -14.82 12.77 -5.30
CA LYS A 25 -13.87 11.82 -5.88
C LYS A 25 -12.45 12.19 -5.46
N ILE A 26 -11.79 11.28 -4.75
CA ILE A 26 -10.40 11.43 -4.30
C ILE A 26 -9.56 10.37 -5.01
N ASN A 27 -8.47 10.82 -5.62
CA ASN A 27 -7.49 9.92 -6.21
C ASN A 27 -6.62 9.32 -5.10
N ILE A 28 -6.73 8.02 -4.89
CA ILE A 28 -5.90 7.27 -3.95
C ILE A 28 -4.95 6.33 -4.71
N SER A 29 -3.80 6.01 -4.12
CA SER A 29 -2.92 4.98 -4.66
C SER A 29 -3.59 3.62 -4.63
N LYS A 30 -3.25 2.73 -5.57
CA LYS A 30 -3.60 1.31 -5.52
C LYS A 30 -3.28 0.70 -4.15
N MET A 31 -4.20 -0.09 -3.59
CA MET A 31 -4.04 -0.70 -2.27
C MET A 31 -2.82 -1.63 -2.22
N GLU A 32 -2.50 -2.27 -3.35
CA GLU A 32 -1.30 -3.09 -3.55
C GLU A 32 0.00 -2.32 -3.31
N LEU A 33 -0.01 -1.00 -3.46
CA LEU A 33 1.13 -0.13 -3.15
C LEU A 33 1.02 0.48 -1.74
N GLN A 34 -0.18 0.81 -1.27
CA GLN A 34 -0.36 1.45 0.04
C GLN A 34 0.13 0.58 1.19
N ILE A 35 -0.21 -0.72 1.19
CA ILE A 35 0.19 -1.65 2.25
C ILE A 35 1.72 -1.80 2.32
N PRO A 36 2.44 -2.15 1.22
CA PRO A 36 3.90 -2.21 1.22
C PRO A 36 4.56 -0.89 1.62
N PHE A 37 3.97 0.24 1.21
CA PHE A 37 4.52 1.55 1.52
C PHE A 37 4.39 1.89 3.01
N LYS A 38 3.30 1.51 3.66
CA LYS A 38 3.15 1.66 5.12
C LYS A 38 4.09 0.73 5.90
N LEU A 39 4.28 -0.51 5.45
CA LEU A 39 5.33 -1.39 5.99
C LEU A 39 6.73 -0.76 5.84
N TYR A 40 6.99 -0.08 4.72
CA TYR A 40 8.25 0.62 4.48
C TYR A 40 8.46 1.79 5.46
N LEU A 41 7.43 2.60 5.74
CA LEU A 41 7.49 3.68 6.73
C LEU A 41 7.79 3.15 8.14
N GLY A 42 7.17 2.04 8.52
CA GLY A 42 7.57 1.24 9.68
C GLY A 42 7.35 1.88 11.06
N SER A 43 6.56 2.95 11.18
CA SER A 43 6.09 3.42 12.49
C SER A 43 5.02 2.46 13.04
N ASP A 44 4.83 2.40 14.36
CA ASP A 44 3.84 1.49 14.97
C ASP A 44 2.43 1.70 14.41
N LYS A 45 2.03 2.97 14.21
CA LYS A 45 0.74 3.33 13.60
C LYS A 45 0.66 2.91 12.14
N ASP A 46 1.74 3.08 11.37
CA ASP A 46 1.75 2.66 9.97
C ASP A 46 1.69 1.14 9.82
N ILE A 47 2.33 0.39 10.73
CA ILE A 47 2.26 -1.07 10.74
C ILE A 47 0.84 -1.53 11.07
N GLU A 48 0.19 -0.93 12.07
CA GLU A 48 -1.21 -1.23 12.40
C GLU A 48 -2.15 -0.95 11.21
N ASP A 49 -2.01 0.21 10.56
CA ASP A 49 -2.76 0.56 9.36
C ASP A 49 -2.51 -0.45 8.21
N ALA A 50 -1.26 -0.88 8.03
CA ALA A 50 -0.90 -1.85 6.98
C ALA A 50 -1.56 -3.21 7.22
N ILE A 51 -1.58 -3.67 8.47
CA ILE A 51 -2.28 -4.91 8.87
C ILE A 51 -3.78 -4.76 8.64
N HIS A 52 -4.38 -3.65 9.06
CA HIS A 52 -5.80 -3.41 8.89
C HIS A 52 -6.21 -3.39 7.40
N LEU A 53 -5.45 -2.69 6.56
CA LEU A 53 -5.68 -2.68 5.12
C LEU A 53 -5.48 -4.06 4.50
N TRP A 54 -4.50 -4.83 4.96
CA TRP A 54 -4.30 -6.20 4.52
C TRP A 54 -5.50 -7.08 4.86
N GLU A 55 -5.98 -7.07 6.10
CA GLU A 55 -7.15 -7.88 6.50
C GLU A 55 -8.41 -7.56 5.69
N LEU A 56 -8.64 -6.28 5.39
CA LEU A 56 -9.81 -5.83 4.64
C LEU A 56 -9.75 -6.16 3.14
N PHE A 57 -8.55 -6.15 2.56
CA PHE A 57 -8.38 -6.18 1.11
C PHE A 57 -7.64 -7.39 0.57
N LYS A 58 -7.00 -8.23 1.40
CA LYS A 58 -6.16 -9.38 0.98
C LYS A 58 -6.80 -10.24 -0.11
N ASP A 59 -8.09 -10.52 -0.02
CA ASP A 59 -8.83 -11.35 -0.97
C ASP A 59 -9.12 -10.65 -2.31
N ARG A 60 -8.91 -9.33 -2.38
CA ARG A 60 -9.16 -8.47 -3.55
C ARG A 60 -7.88 -7.85 -4.12
N LEU A 61 -6.71 -8.10 -3.51
CA LEU A 61 -5.44 -7.57 -3.99
C LEU A 61 -4.95 -8.38 -5.19
N ASN A 62 -4.36 -7.67 -6.17
CA ASN A 62 -3.52 -8.33 -7.14
C ASN A 62 -2.18 -8.73 -6.48
N MET A 63 -2.06 -10.01 -6.13
CA MET A 63 -0.89 -10.53 -5.42
C MET A 63 0.43 -10.43 -6.20
N GLU A 64 0.39 -10.53 -7.54
CA GLU A 64 1.58 -10.35 -8.37
C GLU A 64 2.12 -8.93 -8.24
N LEU A 65 1.23 -7.95 -8.35
CA LEU A 65 1.57 -6.52 -8.23
C LEU A 65 2.02 -6.17 -6.81
N PHE A 66 1.30 -6.67 -5.79
CA PHE A 66 1.64 -6.49 -4.39
C PHE A 66 3.04 -7.02 -4.08
N ASN A 67 3.34 -8.27 -4.48
CA ASN A 67 4.65 -8.88 -4.28
C ASN A 67 5.76 -8.12 -5.03
N GLY A 68 5.46 -7.57 -6.21
CA GLY A 68 6.36 -6.68 -6.93
C GLY A 68 6.73 -5.43 -6.11
N PHE A 69 5.76 -4.83 -5.41
CA PHE A 69 6.01 -3.68 -4.55
C PHE A 69 6.74 -4.03 -3.26
N ILE A 70 6.41 -5.16 -2.62
CA ILE A 70 7.13 -5.67 -1.44
C ILE A 70 8.63 -5.80 -1.76
N LYS A 71 8.97 -6.47 -2.86
CA LYS A 71 10.37 -6.64 -3.31
C LYS A 71 11.04 -5.31 -3.63
N ARG A 72 10.33 -4.41 -4.31
CA ARG A 72 10.88 -3.11 -4.69
C ARG A 72 11.16 -2.20 -3.50
N LEU A 73 10.33 -2.30 -2.45
CA LEU A 73 10.49 -1.55 -1.20
C LEU A 73 11.40 -2.26 -0.19
N LYS A 74 11.85 -3.49 -0.49
CA LYS A 74 12.71 -4.32 0.37
C LYS A 74 12.09 -4.56 1.75
N VAL A 75 10.79 -4.85 1.78
CA VAL A 75 10.01 -5.08 3.02
C VAL A 75 9.50 -6.52 3.13
N GLU A 76 10.12 -7.47 2.42
CA GLU A 76 9.81 -8.90 2.47
C GLU A 76 9.77 -9.42 3.91
N GLU A 77 10.75 -9.06 4.74
CA GLU A 77 10.79 -9.51 6.13
C GLU A 77 9.61 -9.00 6.97
N LYS A 78 9.04 -7.84 6.60
CA LYS A 78 7.92 -7.23 7.31
C LYS A 78 6.56 -7.84 6.90
N THR A 79 6.47 -8.59 5.81
CA THR A 79 5.20 -9.24 5.43
C THR A 79 4.78 -10.30 6.45
N LYS A 80 5.73 -10.86 7.21
CA LYS A 80 5.46 -11.78 8.33
C LYS A 80 4.50 -11.18 9.37
N LEU A 81 4.50 -9.85 9.51
CA LEU A 81 3.58 -9.12 10.41
C LEU A 81 2.12 -9.15 9.92
N LEU A 82 1.90 -9.33 8.61
CA LEU A 82 0.58 -9.42 8.01
C LEU A 82 -0.06 -10.80 8.17
N GLU A 83 0.76 -11.84 8.35
CA GLU A 83 0.32 -13.24 8.47
C GLU A 83 0.08 -13.65 9.95
N GLY A 84 0.52 -12.83 10.92
CA GLY A 84 0.63 -13.18 12.34
C GLY A 84 -0.58 -12.92 13.24
N LYS A 85 -1.79 -12.71 12.70
CA LYS A 85 -3.03 -12.60 13.50
C LYS A 85 -4.08 -13.56 12.96
N THR A 86 -3.99 -14.83 13.35
CA THR A 86 -5.12 -15.78 13.34
C THR A 86 -5.36 -16.22 14.77
#